data_AF-A0A1S9PCA5-F1
#
_entry.id   AF-A0A1S9PCA5-F1
#
_cell.length_a   1.000
_cell.length_b   1.000
_cell.length_c   1.000
_cell.angle_alpha   90.00
_cell.angle_beta   90.00
_cell.angle_gamma   90.00
#
_symmetry.space_group_name_H-M   'P 1'
#
loop_
_entity.id
_entity.type
_entity.pdbx_description
1 polymer ?
#
loop_
_entity_poly.entity_id
_entity_poly.type
_entity_poly.pdbx_seq_one_letter_code
_entity_poly.pdbx_strand_id
1 'polypeptide(L)'
;MHNKQKLANPFFVAAVITLLLNDWYFKYAFHNALTGKLSDIAGLFALPFFLSTFWLRGKHGIYIGTALVFILWKSPLAQPLIDSINGIGIPVNRVVDLSDCWALLVLPVSYYAFHQSSTYQLKPMLTHAIMVTAAFAFVATSMPKGKYTTFANINKTYSFNFSKRELVSRINALQLDYVKDMQTYTFNRNIVSGVMQPDTARLDFDSKANIFYYTITFSKKKDTLAQILDYEQLKDADTIRLRTMFSKINISGDNARSEIKLLSLNNYVQLKQKGDARERAIGIFERYVIKKIRKYGK
;
A
#
# COMPACT_ATOMS: atom_id res chain seq x y z
N MET A 1 -40.39 -3.71 -10.31
CA MET A 1 -39.28 -4.63 -10.71
C MET A 1 -38.59 -4.25 -12.02
N HIS A 2 -39.14 -3.36 -12.86
CA HIS A 2 -38.60 -3.05 -14.19
C HIS A 2 -37.23 -2.32 -14.19
N ASN A 3 -36.95 -1.47 -13.21
CA ASN A 3 -35.70 -0.68 -13.18
C ASN A 3 -34.45 -1.51 -12.82
N LYS A 4 -34.58 -2.62 -12.08
CA LYS A 4 -33.42 -3.45 -11.68
C LYS A 4 -32.75 -4.13 -12.87
N GLN A 5 -33.52 -4.41 -13.93
CA GLN A 5 -32.99 -4.97 -15.17
C GLN A 5 -32.02 -4.01 -15.88
N LYS A 6 -32.10 -2.70 -15.61
CA LYS A 6 -31.14 -1.73 -16.16
C LYS A 6 -29.70 -1.96 -15.69
N LEU A 7 -29.49 -2.69 -14.58
CA LEU A 7 -28.15 -3.11 -14.14
C LEU A 7 -27.49 -4.12 -15.09
N ALA A 8 -28.27 -4.72 -16.01
CA ALA A 8 -27.74 -5.54 -17.09
C ALA A 8 -27.09 -4.70 -18.21
N ASN A 9 -27.16 -3.36 -18.14
CA ASN A 9 -26.55 -2.50 -19.14
C ASN A 9 -25.03 -2.77 -19.21
N PRO A 10 -24.48 -3.05 -20.40
CA PRO A 10 -23.08 -3.41 -20.56
C PRO A 10 -22.13 -2.31 -20.08
N PHE A 11 -22.51 -1.03 -20.23
CA PHE A 11 -21.70 0.09 -19.72
C PHE A 11 -21.67 0.12 -18.20
N PHE A 12 -22.78 -0.19 -17.53
CA PHE A 12 -22.81 -0.28 -16.07
C PHE A 12 -21.93 -1.44 -15.57
N VAL A 13 -22.07 -2.62 -16.17
CA VAL A 13 -21.25 -3.79 -15.81
C VAL A 13 -19.77 -3.51 -16.07
N ALA A 14 -19.43 -2.91 -17.21
CA ALA A 14 -18.06 -2.51 -17.52
C ALA A 14 -17.50 -1.50 -16.50
N ALA A 15 -18.29 -0.53 -16.05
CA ALA A 15 -17.87 0.42 -15.03
C ALA A 15 -17.60 -0.27 -13.67
N VAL A 16 -18.46 -1.21 -13.25
CA VAL A 16 -18.25 -1.99 -12.01
C VAL A 16 -17.01 -2.89 -12.11
N ILE A 17 -16.80 -3.57 -13.24
CA ILE A 17 -15.60 -4.37 -13.49
C ILE A 17 -14.36 -3.48 -13.47
N THR A 18 -14.43 -2.30 -14.09
CA THR A 18 -13.33 -1.32 -14.11
C THR A 18 -12.98 -0.88 -12.69
N LEU A 19 -13.97 -0.60 -11.83
CA LEU A 19 -13.72 -0.27 -10.41
C LEU A 19 -12.94 -1.38 -9.70
N LEU A 20 -13.40 -2.63 -9.84
CA LEU A 20 -12.77 -3.79 -9.20
C LEU A 20 -11.35 -4.03 -9.72
N LEU A 21 -11.17 -4.10 -11.04
CA LEU A 21 -9.85 -4.31 -11.66
C LEU A 21 -8.89 -3.18 -11.34
N ASN A 22 -9.38 -1.94 -11.31
CA ASN A 22 -8.54 -0.80 -11.01
C ASN A 22 -8.02 -0.86 -9.56
N ASP A 23 -8.90 -1.16 -8.60
CA ASP A 23 -8.53 -1.23 -7.20
C ASP A 23 -7.65 -2.44 -6.86
N TRP A 24 -7.89 -3.58 -7.50
CA TRP A 24 -7.28 -4.85 -7.12
C TRP A 24 -6.06 -5.20 -7.96
N TYR A 25 -5.93 -4.63 -9.16
CA TYR A 25 -4.86 -4.96 -10.09
C TYR A 25 -4.14 -3.72 -10.61
N PHE A 26 -4.83 -2.78 -11.27
CA PHE A 26 -4.13 -1.68 -11.97
C PHE A 26 -3.40 -0.73 -11.02
N LYS A 27 -3.96 -0.43 -9.85
CA LYS A 27 -3.27 0.40 -8.85
C LYS A 27 -1.98 -0.26 -8.32
N TYR A 28 -1.81 -1.58 -8.43
CA TYR A 28 -0.58 -2.29 -8.06
C TYR A 28 0.39 -2.41 -9.24
N ALA A 29 -0.14 -2.70 -10.43
CA ALA A 29 0.67 -2.88 -11.65
C ALA A 29 1.21 -1.55 -12.19
N PHE A 30 0.44 -0.47 -12.10
CA PHE A 30 0.77 0.84 -12.67
C PHE A 30 0.74 1.91 -11.56
N HIS A 31 1.91 2.32 -11.09
CA HIS A 31 2.08 3.34 -10.02
C HIS A 31 1.82 4.77 -10.52
N ASN A 32 0.69 5.01 -11.21
CA ASN A 32 0.45 6.25 -11.95
C ASN A 32 -0.89 6.91 -11.56
N ALA A 33 -0.91 8.25 -11.60
CA ALA A 33 -2.08 9.11 -11.34
C ALA A 33 -3.30 8.80 -12.24
N LEU A 34 -3.07 8.15 -13.39
CA LEU A 34 -4.11 7.73 -14.33
C LEU A 34 -5.08 6.71 -13.72
N THR A 35 -4.62 5.86 -12.80
CA THR A 35 -5.47 4.88 -12.11
C THR A 35 -6.44 5.54 -11.12
N GLY A 36 -6.08 6.69 -10.55
CA GLY A 36 -6.98 7.49 -9.70
C GLY A 36 -8.17 8.02 -10.49
N LYS A 37 -7.89 8.65 -11.64
CA LYS A 37 -8.91 9.26 -12.52
C LYS A 37 -9.85 8.24 -13.14
N LEU A 38 -9.34 7.05 -13.48
CA LEU A 38 -10.16 5.95 -13.99
C LEU A 38 -11.22 5.51 -12.96
N SER A 39 -10.84 5.49 -11.68
CA SER A 39 -11.75 5.18 -10.58
C SER A 39 -12.85 6.22 -10.45
N ASP A 40 -12.51 7.50 -10.56
CA ASP A 40 -13.46 8.61 -10.45
C ASP A 40 -14.47 8.58 -11.61
N ILE A 41 -14.01 8.33 -12.85
CA ILE A 41 -14.89 8.17 -14.02
C ILE A 41 -15.81 6.96 -13.86
N ALA A 42 -15.26 5.79 -13.51
CA ALA A 42 -16.07 4.58 -13.36
C ALA A 42 -17.06 4.67 -12.18
N GLY A 43 -16.65 5.31 -11.08
CA GLY A 43 -17.48 5.56 -9.91
C GLY A 43 -18.61 6.54 -10.18
N LEU A 44 -18.32 7.68 -10.81
CA LEU A 44 -19.33 8.67 -11.22
C LEU A 44 -20.28 8.13 -12.29
N PHE A 45 -19.84 7.19 -13.12
CA PHE A 45 -20.75 6.50 -14.02
C PHE A 45 -21.67 5.53 -13.26
N ALA A 46 -21.09 4.64 -12.45
CA ALA A 46 -21.82 3.52 -11.86
C ALA A 46 -22.71 3.90 -10.67
N LEU A 47 -22.26 4.81 -9.78
CA LEU A 47 -22.98 5.14 -8.55
C LEU A 47 -24.37 5.76 -8.78
N PRO A 48 -24.52 6.87 -9.53
CA PRO A 48 -25.85 7.46 -9.75
C PRO A 48 -26.72 6.56 -10.62
N PHE A 49 -26.14 5.76 -11.52
CA PHE A 49 -26.83 4.74 -12.29
C PHE A 49 -27.44 3.68 -11.38
N PHE A 50 -26.64 3.13 -10.45
CA PHE A 50 -27.05 2.15 -9.46
C PHE A 50 -28.15 2.70 -8.55
N LEU A 51 -27.94 3.88 -7.94
CA LEU A 51 -28.92 4.52 -7.07
C LEU A 51 -30.25 4.78 -7.80
N SER A 52 -30.19 5.21 -9.07
CA SER A 52 -31.39 5.45 -9.88
C SER A 52 -32.23 4.18 -10.13
N THR A 53 -31.70 2.98 -9.88
CA THR A 53 -32.50 1.75 -9.97
C THR A 53 -33.44 1.52 -8.78
N PHE A 54 -33.13 2.12 -7.62
CA PHE A 54 -33.92 1.99 -6.39
C PHE A 54 -35.02 3.06 -6.29
N TRP A 55 -34.81 4.24 -6.87
CA TRP A 55 -35.80 5.33 -6.85
C TRP A 55 -36.56 5.44 -8.18
N LEU A 56 -37.90 5.53 -8.07
CA LEU A 56 -38.81 5.62 -9.22
C LEU A 56 -38.95 7.05 -9.76
N ARG A 57 -38.72 8.07 -8.92
CA ARG A 57 -38.83 9.51 -9.22
C ARG A 57 -37.57 10.25 -8.75
N GLY A 58 -37.29 11.43 -9.31
CA GLY A 58 -36.18 12.27 -8.84
C GLY A 58 -34.78 11.87 -9.34
N LYS A 59 -34.68 11.13 -10.46
CA LYS A 59 -33.38 10.69 -11.02
C LYS A 59 -32.44 11.86 -11.30
N HIS A 60 -32.95 12.98 -11.80
CA HIS A 60 -32.15 14.21 -11.96
C HIS A 60 -31.51 14.66 -10.64
N GLY A 61 -32.24 14.57 -9.54
CA GLY A 61 -31.73 14.89 -8.20
C GLY A 61 -30.60 13.96 -7.75
N ILE A 62 -30.63 12.68 -8.13
CA ILE A 62 -29.53 11.73 -7.84
C ILE A 62 -28.24 12.14 -8.57
N TYR A 63 -28.34 12.49 -9.85
CA TYR A 63 -27.18 12.90 -10.64
C TYR A 63 -26.64 14.27 -10.22
N ILE A 64 -27.52 15.26 -9.99
CA ILE A 64 -27.13 16.57 -9.47
C ILE A 64 -26.52 16.42 -8.07
N GLY A 65 -27.15 15.63 -7.19
CA GLY A 65 -26.65 15.35 -5.85
C GLY A 65 -25.27 14.68 -5.89
N THR A 66 -25.07 13.71 -6.79
CA THR A 66 -23.77 13.05 -6.97
C THR A 66 -22.71 14.04 -7.45
N ALA A 67 -23.04 14.93 -8.40
CA ALA A 67 -22.13 15.98 -8.85
C ALA A 67 -21.76 16.94 -7.71
N LEU A 68 -22.74 17.43 -6.95
CA LEU A 68 -22.52 18.34 -5.83
C LEU A 68 -21.68 17.68 -4.73
N VAL A 69 -22.02 16.46 -4.33
CA VAL A 69 -21.26 15.71 -3.33
C VAL A 69 -19.84 15.46 -3.83
N PHE A 70 -19.63 15.13 -5.10
CA PHE A 70 -18.30 14.94 -5.66
C PHE A 70 -17.47 16.23 -5.66
N ILE A 71 -18.05 17.37 -6.09
CA ILE A 71 -17.39 18.67 -6.07
C ILE A 71 -17.05 19.07 -4.63
N LEU A 72 -18.00 18.96 -3.70
CA LEU A 72 -17.76 19.23 -2.27
C LEU A 72 -16.65 18.32 -1.74
N TRP A 73 -16.72 17.03 -2.05
CA TRP A 73 -15.72 16.04 -1.67
C TRP A 73 -14.38 16.23 -2.35
N LYS A 74 -14.24 16.97 -3.45
CA LYS A 74 -12.93 17.32 -4.05
C LYS A 74 -12.46 18.73 -3.69
N SER A 75 -13.34 19.55 -3.11
CA SER A 75 -13.09 20.95 -2.72
C SER A 75 -12.48 21.08 -1.32
N PRO A 76 -11.63 22.08 -1.04
CA PRO A 76 -11.19 22.42 0.32
C PRO A 76 -12.33 22.59 1.33
N LEU A 77 -13.55 22.90 0.89
CA LEU A 77 -14.74 23.07 1.73
C LEU A 77 -15.11 21.83 2.56
N ALA A 78 -14.70 20.63 2.14
CA ALA A 78 -14.93 19.41 2.95
C ALA A 78 -13.95 19.26 4.12
N GLN A 79 -12.91 20.08 4.23
CA GLN A 79 -11.87 19.93 5.25
C GLN A 79 -12.40 20.02 6.69
N PRO A 80 -13.28 20.98 7.06
CA PRO A 80 -13.80 21.06 8.43
C PRO A 80 -14.60 19.81 8.84
N LEU A 81 -15.32 19.20 7.89
CA LEU A 81 -16.07 17.97 8.12
C LEU A 81 -15.12 16.77 8.29
N ILE A 82 -14.07 16.71 7.47
CA ILE A 82 -13.03 15.68 7.60
C ILE A 82 -12.31 15.81 8.96
N ASP A 83 -11.98 17.02 9.39
CA ASP A 83 -11.32 17.28 10.66
C ASP A 83 -12.22 16.89 11.85
N SER A 84 -13.52 17.13 11.75
CA SER A 84 -14.50 16.69 12.76
C SER A 84 -14.57 15.15 12.86
N ILE A 85 -14.59 14.46 11.72
CA ILE A 85 -14.62 12.99 11.66
C ILE A 85 -13.30 12.40 12.20
N ASN A 86 -12.17 13.01 11.85
CA ASN A 86 -10.86 12.67 12.40
C ASN A 86 -10.80 12.87 13.92
N GLY A 87 -11.42 13.93 14.44
CA GLY A 87 -11.53 14.20 15.88
C GLY A 87 -12.28 13.13 16.66
N ILE A 88 -13.23 12.42 16.03
CA ILE A 88 -13.99 11.30 16.63
C ILE A 88 -13.21 9.96 16.49
N GLY A 89 -11.99 9.99 15.94
CA GLY A 89 -11.12 8.83 15.82
C GLY A 89 -11.35 7.98 14.56
N ILE A 90 -12.04 8.54 13.55
CA ILE A 90 -12.18 7.92 12.23
C ILE A 90 -11.20 8.61 11.27
N PRO A 91 -10.04 8.00 10.96
CA PRO A 91 -9.03 8.62 10.11
C PRO A 91 -9.48 8.63 8.65
N VAL A 92 -9.95 9.79 8.19
CA VAL A 92 -10.29 10.12 6.81
C VAL A 92 -9.18 11.01 6.27
N ASN A 93 -8.47 10.53 5.25
CA ASN A 93 -7.51 11.32 4.50
C ASN A 93 -7.98 11.45 3.06
N ARG A 94 -7.79 12.63 2.50
CA ARG A 94 -8.28 12.99 1.17
C ARG A 94 -7.23 13.84 0.46
N VAL A 95 -7.05 13.57 -0.83
CA VAL A 95 -6.30 14.44 -1.73
C VAL A 95 -7.25 15.47 -2.34
N VAL A 96 -6.94 16.75 -2.15
CA VAL A 96 -7.65 17.87 -2.80
C VAL A 96 -7.11 17.97 -4.23
N ASP A 97 -7.88 17.51 -5.21
CA ASP A 97 -7.55 17.62 -6.63
C ASP A 97 -8.79 18.04 -7.42
N LEU A 98 -8.86 19.33 -7.76
CA LEU A 98 -9.94 19.88 -8.56
C LEU A 98 -9.87 19.45 -10.04
N SER A 99 -8.72 18.91 -10.49
CA SER A 99 -8.61 18.38 -11.87
C SER A 99 -9.48 17.14 -12.07
N ASP A 100 -9.85 16.46 -10.99
CA ASP A 100 -10.76 15.31 -11.02
C ASP A 100 -12.21 15.71 -11.33
N CYS A 101 -12.57 17.00 -11.27
CA CYS A 101 -13.88 17.49 -11.71
C CYS A 101 -14.14 17.23 -13.20
N TRP A 102 -13.11 16.99 -14.02
CA TRP A 102 -13.29 16.53 -15.40
C TRP A 102 -14.05 15.20 -15.48
N ALA A 103 -13.97 14.35 -14.44
CA ALA A 103 -14.72 13.10 -14.39
C ALA A 103 -16.24 13.32 -14.34
N LEU A 104 -16.72 14.51 -13.95
CA LEU A 104 -18.15 14.85 -13.96
C LEU A 104 -18.76 14.83 -15.37
N LEU A 105 -17.95 14.97 -16.42
CA LEU A 105 -18.41 14.85 -17.81
C LEU A 105 -19.00 13.48 -18.13
N VAL A 106 -18.73 12.47 -17.31
CA VAL A 106 -19.31 11.14 -17.45
C VAL A 106 -20.77 11.07 -16.97
N LEU A 107 -21.24 12.03 -16.15
CA LEU A 107 -22.59 12.01 -15.58
C LEU A 107 -23.69 12.16 -16.65
N PRO A 108 -23.59 13.08 -17.63
CA PRO A 108 -24.53 13.10 -18.76
C PRO A 108 -24.55 11.78 -19.54
N VAL A 109 -23.39 11.15 -19.74
CA VAL A 109 -23.26 9.86 -20.44
C VAL A 109 -23.96 8.74 -19.66
N SER A 110 -23.74 8.68 -18.35
CA SER A 110 -24.40 7.73 -17.45
C SER A 110 -25.92 7.95 -17.42
N TYR A 111 -26.38 9.21 -17.36
CA TYR A 111 -27.79 9.55 -17.39
C TYR A 111 -28.45 9.11 -18.70
N TYR A 112 -27.80 9.37 -19.83
CA TYR A 112 -28.27 8.93 -21.14
C TYR A 112 -28.34 7.40 -21.24
N ALA A 113 -27.27 6.70 -20.84
CA ALA A 113 -27.21 5.23 -20.82
C ALA A 113 -28.30 4.62 -19.92
N PHE A 114 -28.64 5.28 -18.80
CA PHE A 114 -29.72 4.83 -17.93
C PHE A 114 -31.10 4.95 -18.58
N HIS A 115 -31.33 5.94 -19.44
CA HIS A 115 -32.63 6.17 -20.08
C HIS A 115 -32.87 5.30 -21.32
N GLN A 116 -31.83 4.68 -21.86
CA GLN A 116 -31.99 3.65 -22.88
C GLN A 116 -32.80 2.45 -22.34
N SER A 117 -33.53 1.80 -23.25
CA SER A 117 -34.23 0.57 -22.94
C SER A 117 -33.23 -0.52 -22.55
N SER A 118 -33.59 -1.35 -21.58
CA SER A 118 -32.75 -2.48 -21.19
C SER A 118 -32.73 -3.47 -22.35
N THR A 119 -31.63 -3.53 -23.09
CA THR A 119 -31.48 -4.47 -24.22
C THR A 119 -31.52 -5.92 -23.74
N TYR A 120 -31.10 -6.17 -22.49
CA TYR A 120 -31.00 -7.50 -21.91
C TYR A 120 -31.93 -7.64 -20.70
N GLN A 121 -32.57 -8.80 -20.59
CA GLN A 121 -33.29 -9.23 -19.40
C GLN A 121 -32.50 -10.37 -18.75
N LEU A 122 -31.89 -10.10 -17.60
CA LEU A 122 -31.14 -11.11 -16.87
C LEU A 122 -32.04 -11.86 -15.90
N LYS A 123 -31.68 -13.12 -15.63
CA LYS A 123 -32.31 -13.90 -14.57
C LYS A 123 -32.17 -13.15 -13.23
N PRO A 124 -33.20 -13.16 -12.36
CA PRO A 124 -33.17 -12.42 -11.10
C PRO A 124 -31.91 -12.70 -10.27
N MET A 125 -31.44 -13.94 -10.19
CA MET A 125 -30.23 -14.31 -9.46
C MET A 125 -28.99 -13.52 -9.91
N LEU A 126 -28.81 -13.35 -11.23
CA LEU A 126 -27.67 -12.65 -11.79
C LEU A 126 -27.77 -11.14 -11.55
N THR A 127 -28.97 -10.56 -11.63
CA THR A 127 -29.20 -9.16 -11.26
C THR A 127 -28.85 -8.89 -9.79
N HIS A 128 -29.19 -9.82 -8.88
CA HIS A 128 -28.81 -9.71 -7.47
C HIS A 128 -27.31 -9.85 -7.27
N ALA A 129 -26.65 -10.77 -7.98
CA ALA A 129 -25.20 -10.88 -7.96
C ALA A 129 -24.52 -9.56 -8.37
N ILE A 130 -24.95 -8.97 -9.49
CA ILE A 130 -24.43 -7.68 -9.96
C ILE A 130 -24.66 -6.56 -8.93
N MET A 131 -25.82 -6.53 -8.27
CA MET A 131 -26.09 -5.55 -7.21
C MET A 131 -25.13 -5.70 -6.02
N VAL A 132 -24.93 -6.93 -5.54
CA VAL A 132 -24.03 -7.21 -4.42
C VAL A 132 -22.59 -6.87 -4.80
N THR A 133 -22.15 -7.24 -6.00
CA THR A 133 -20.83 -6.92 -6.52
C THR A 133 -20.62 -5.42 -6.66
N ALA A 134 -21.61 -4.66 -7.15
CA ALA A 134 -21.54 -3.21 -7.25
C ALA A 134 -21.45 -2.55 -5.87
N ALA A 135 -22.29 -2.96 -4.91
CA ALA A 135 -22.24 -2.48 -3.53
C ALA A 135 -20.86 -2.76 -2.90
N PHE A 136 -20.32 -3.96 -3.11
CA PHE A 136 -18.98 -4.32 -2.66
C PHE A 136 -17.89 -3.45 -3.31
N ALA A 137 -17.98 -3.19 -4.62
CA ALA A 137 -17.03 -2.33 -5.33
C ALA A 137 -17.03 -0.90 -4.75
N PHE A 138 -18.19 -0.32 -4.48
CA PHE A 138 -18.28 1.01 -3.86
C PHE A 138 -17.68 1.03 -2.45
N VAL A 139 -17.90 -0.01 -1.64
CA VAL A 139 -17.31 -0.07 -0.28
C VAL A 139 -15.80 -0.29 -0.34
N ALA A 140 -15.31 -1.15 -1.23
CA ALA A 140 -13.89 -1.45 -1.38
C ALA A 140 -13.06 -0.21 -1.70
N THR A 141 -13.59 0.69 -2.56
CA THR A 141 -12.93 1.96 -2.90
C THR A 141 -12.75 2.91 -1.71
N SER A 142 -13.49 2.71 -0.60
CA SER A 142 -13.47 3.60 0.58
C SER A 142 -12.42 3.23 1.64
N MET A 143 -11.71 2.10 1.50
CA MET A 143 -10.72 1.68 2.50
C MET A 143 -9.44 2.51 2.42
N PRO A 144 -9.03 3.20 3.50
CA PRO A 144 -7.86 4.07 3.47
C PRO A 144 -6.57 3.23 3.37
N LYS A 145 -5.75 3.53 2.36
CA LYS A 145 -4.44 2.89 2.15
C LYS A 145 -3.46 3.38 3.22
N GLY A 146 -2.67 2.47 3.78
CA GLY A 146 -1.59 2.83 4.68
C GLY A 146 -0.49 3.61 3.97
N LYS A 147 0.36 4.28 4.74
CA LYS A 147 1.53 5.03 4.24
C LYS A 147 2.80 4.47 4.86
N TYR A 148 3.88 4.39 4.09
CA TYR A 148 5.21 4.23 4.65
C TYR A 148 5.59 5.50 5.42
N THR A 149 5.76 5.36 6.73
CA THR A 149 6.09 6.47 7.62
C THR A 149 7.48 6.23 8.20
N THR A 150 8.31 7.26 8.13
CA THR A 150 9.62 7.30 8.81
C THR A 150 9.44 7.89 10.20
N PHE A 151 9.73 7.09 11.21
CA PHE A 151 9.81 7.54 12.60
C PHE A 151 11.25 7.95 12.89
N ALA A 152 11.50 9.25 12.95
CA ALA A 152 12.81 9.81 13.31
C ALA A 152 12.92 10.04 14.84
N ASN A 153 14.14 10.32 15.31
CA ASN A 153 14.43 10.68 16.71
C ASN A 153 13.95 9.64 17.72
N ILE A 154 14.12 8.35 17.41
CA ILE A 154 13.74 7.26 18.33
C ILE A 154 14.66 7.27 19.56
N ASN A 155 15.98 7.44 19.33
CA ASN A 155 17.02 7.56 20.35
C ASN A 155 17.00 6.46 21.42
N LYS A 156 16.49 5.27 21.09
CA LYS A 156 16.41 4.13 22.00
C LYS A 156 17.71 3.32 21.93
N THR A 157 18.34 3.10 23.07
CA THR A 157 19.62 2.39 23.17
C THR A 157 19.41 0.97 23.72
N TYR A 158 20.12 0.01 23.14
CA TYR A 158 20.14 -1.39 23.54
C TYR A 158 21.58 -1.80 23.83
N SER A 159 21.88 -2.12 25.08
CA SER A 159 23.21 -2.55 25.52
C SER A 159 23.33 -4.08 25.56
N PHE A 160 24.55 -4.56 25.33
CA PHE A 160 24.90 -5.96 25.24
C PHE A 160 26.21 -6.25 25.99
N ASN A 161 26.27 -7.44 26.59
CA ASN A 161 27.44 -7.92 27.36
C ASN A 161 28.42 -8.71 26.46
N PHE A 162 28.69 -8.19 25.28
CA PHE A 162 29.68 -8.73 24.36
C PHE A 162 30.32 -7.60 23.56
N SER A 163 31.50 -7.87 23.01
CA SER A 163 32.33 -6.89 22.30
C SER A 163 31.62 -6.26 21.09
N LYS A 164 32.06 -5.05 20.71
CA LYS A 164 31.62 -4.39 19.46
C LYS A 164 31.87 -5.28 18.24
N ARG A 165 33.01 -5.99 18.20
CA ARG A 165 33.35 -6.93 17.12
C ARG A 165 32.33 -8.06 17.02
N GLU A 166 31.94 -8.63 18.15
CA GLU A 166 30.94 -9.68 18.19
C GLU A 166 29.55 -9.17 17.78
N LEU A 167 29.17 -7.95 18.20
CA LEU A 167 27.93 -7.31 17.77
C LEU A 167 27.86 -7.17 16.24
N VAL A 168 28.93 -6.67 15.63
CA VAL A 168 29.05 -6.52 14.17
C VAL A 168 28.90 -7.89 13.48
N SER A 169 29.57 -8.92 14.00
CA SER A 169 29.44 -10.30 13.48
C SER A 169 28.00 -10.82 13.55
N ARG A 170 27.30 -10.62 14.67
CA ARG A 170 25.89 -11.03 14.85
C ARG A 170 24.94 -10.27 13.92
N ILE A 171 25.21 -8.98 13.64
CA ILE A 171 24.44 -8.20 12.67
C ILE A 171 24.68 -8.70 11.24
N ASN A 172 25.93 -9.00 10.88
CA ASN A 172 26.26 -9.58 9.59
C ASN A 172 25.58 -10.94 9.39
N ALA A 173 25.59 -11.81 10.41
CA ALA A 173 24.87 -13.08 10.38
C ALA A 173 23.36 -12.89 10.15
N LEU A 174 22.75 -11.93 10.85
CA LEU A 174 21.33 -11.60 10.67
C LEU A 174 21.02 -11.10 9.25
N GLN A 175 21.90 -10.29 8.66
CA GLN A 175 21.76 -9.83 7.28
C GLN A 175 21.93 -10.97 6.27
N LEU A 176 22.89 -11.86 6.48
CA LEU A 176 23.11 -13.03 5.62
C LEU A 176 21.94 -14.00 5.66
N ASP A 177 21.33 -14.23 6.83
CA ASP A 177 20.11 -15.04 6.94
C ASP A 177 18.97 -14.43 6.12
N TYR A 178 18.82 -13.10 6.13
CA TYR A 178 17.83 -12.42 5.30
C TYR A 178 18.14 -12.56 3.80
N VAL A 179 19.41 -12.46 3.40
CA VAL A 179 19.84 -12.69 2.02
C VAL A 179 19.50 -14.11 1.58
N LYS A 180 19.75 -15.11 2.43
CA LYS A 180 19.42 -16.53 2.19
C LYS A 180 17.92 -16.77 2.05
N ASP A 181 17.11 -16.17 2.91
CA ASP A 181 15.65 -16.24 2.84
C ASP A 181 15.15 -15.65 1.51
N MET A 182 15.70 -14.50 1.10
CA MET A 182 15.37 -13.85 -0.18
C MET A 182 15.82 -14.67 -1.40
N GLN A 183 16.98 -15.33 -1.31
CA GLN A 183 17.45 -16.24 -2.36
C GLN A 183 16.51 -17.43 -2.54
N THR A 184 16.06 -18.03 -1.43
CA THR A 184 15.11 -19.15 -1.42
C THR A 184 13.75 -18.73 -1.97
N TYR A 185 13.24 -17.57 -1.56
CA TYR A 185 12.00 -17.00 -2.09
C TYR A 185 12.07 -16.81 -3.60
N THR A 186 13.16 -16.23 -4.09
CA THR A 186 13.40 -15.99 -5.51
C THR A 186 13.47 -17.30 -6.30
N PHE A 187 14.19 -18.29 -5.77
CA PHE A 187 14.34 -19.60 -6.39
C PHE A 187 13.01 -20.37 -6.49
N ASN A 188 12.24 -20.43 -5.40
CA ASN A 188 10.96 -21.15 -5.38
C ASN A 188 9.93 -20.53 -6.34
N ARG A 189 9.90 -19.19 -6.47
CA ARG A 189 9.01 -18.50 -7.41
C ARG A 189 9.31 -18.87 -8.87
N ASN A 190 10.58 -19.12 -9.19
CA ASN A 190 11.01 -19.55 -10.51
C ASN A 190 10.64 -21.02 -10.84
N ILE A 191 10.42 -21.87 -9.84
CA ILE A 191 10.08 -23.30 -10.03
C ILE A 191 8.56 -23.51 -10.21
N VAL A 192 7.73 -22.81 -9.44
CA VAL A 192 6.27 -23.04 -9.41
C VAL A 192 5.58 -22.68 -10.74
N SER A 193 6.23 -21.92 -11.62
CA SER A 193 5.58 -21.37 -12.81
C SER A 193 5.64 -22.24 -14.06
N GLY A 194 6.47 -23.29 -14.16
CA GLY A 194 6.53 -24.25 -15.30
C GLY A 194 6.78 -23.65 -16.70
N VAL A 195 6.78 -22.32 -16.80
CA VAL A 195 6.97 -21.43 -17.92
C VAL A 195 7.82 -20.31 -17.33
N MET A 196 9.03 -20.11 -17.87
CA MET A 196 9.91 -19.00 -17.45
C MET A 196 9.13 -17.68 -17.55
N GLN A 197 8.62 -17.16 -16.44
CA GLN A 197 8.17 -15.78 -16.38
C GLN A 197 9.41 -14.88 -16.36
N PRO A 198 9.39 -13.71 -17.02
CA PRO A 198 10.57 -12.85 -17.11
C PRO A 198 10.96 -12.21 -15.76
N ASP A 199 10.20 -12.41 -14.68
CA ASP A 199 10.40 -11.77 -13.37
C ASP A 199 11.46 -12.48 -12.49
N THR A 200 12.55 -12.95 -13.10
CA THR A 200 13.69 -13.57 -12.40
C THR A 200 14.44 -12.50 -11.61
N ALA A 201 14.07 -12.29 -10.35
CA ALA A 201 14.91 -11.50 -9.49
C ALA A 201 16.32 -12.13 -9.38
N ARG A 202 17.35 -11.30 -9.39
CA ARG A 202 18.75 -11.73 -9.25
C ARG A 202 19.37 -11.07 -8.04
N LEU A 203 20.07 -11.88 -7.25
CA LEU A 203 20.92 -11.43 -6.16
C LEU A 203 22.35 -11.33 -6.68
N ASP A 204 22.96 -10.17 -6.47
CA ASP A 204 24.34 -9.88 -6.88
C ASP A 204 25.12 -9.39 -5.67
N PHE A 205 26.37 -9.83 -5.52
CA PHE A 205 27.23 -9.40 -4.42
C PHE A 205 28.37 -8.55 -4.95
N ASP A 206 28.41 -7.30 -4.51
CA ASP A 206 29.52 -6.39 -4.78
C ASP A 206 30.56 -6.51 -3.67
N SER A 207 31.65 -7.20 -3.97
CA SER A 207 32.77 -7.42 -3.06
C SER A 207 33.56 -6.16 -2.73
N LYS A 208 33.49 -5.10 -3.55
CA LYS A 208 34.18 -3.82 -3.27
C LYS A 208 33.40 -3.01 -2.25
N ALA A 209 32.07 -3.02 -2.35
CA ALA A 209 31.20 -2.27 -1.44
C ALA A 209 30.71 -3.10 -0.25
N ASN A 210 30.96 -4.42 -0.24
CA ASN A 210 30.39 -5.38 0.71
C ASN A 210 28.85 -5.33 0.74
N ILE A 211 28.23 -5.17 -0.43
CA ILE A 211 26.77 -4.98 -0.57
C ILE A 211 26.16 -6.11 -1.39
N PHE A 212 25.07 -6.68 -0.88
CA PHE A 212 24.15 -7.49 -1.66
C PHE A 212 23.12 -6.58 -2.33
N TYR A 213 23.01 -6.70 -3.65
CA TYR A 213 22.00 -6.06 -4.47
C TYR A 213 20.92 -7.05 -4.88
N TYR A 214 19.71 -6.54 -5.00
CA TYR A 214 18.55 -7.21 -5.57
C TYR A 214 18.17 -6.48 -6.86
N THR A 215 18.05 -7.22 -7.96
CA THR A 215 17.68 -6.66 -9.27
C THR A 215 16.48 -7.43 -9.82
N ILE A 216 15.48 -6.72 -10.31
CA ILE A 216 14.31 -7.31 -10.98
C ILE A 216 14.56 -7.20 -12.49
N THR A 217 14.30 -8.25 -13.28
CA THR A 217 14.57 -8.23 -14.73
C THR A 217 13.96 -7.04 -15.47
N PHE A 218 12.76 -6.59 -15.05
CA PHE A 218 12.07 -5.44 -15.64
C PHE A 218 12.64 -4.07 -15.22
N SER A 219 13.55 -4.04 -14.25
CA SER A 219 14.19 -2.82 -13.76
C SER A 219 15.70 -3.02 -13.72
N LYS A 220 16.43 -2.30 -14.59
CA LYS A 220 17.91 -2.27 -14.53
C LYS A 220 18.45 -1.63 -13.23
N LYS A 221 17.57 -1.13 -12.36
CA LYS A 221 17.96 -0.52 -11.09
C LYS A 221 18.26 -1.61 -10.06
N LYS A 222 19.50 -1.59 -9.54
CA LYS A 222 19.93 -2.41 -8.42
C LYS A 222 19.46 -1.77 -7.12
N ASP A 223 18.67 -2.49 -6.33
CA ASP A 223 18.28 -2.07 -4.99
C ASP A 223 19.18 -2.75 -3.95
N THR A 224 19.67 -1.97 -2.98
CA THR A 224 20.51 -2.49 -1.89
C THR A 224 19.68 -3.38 -0.95
N LEU A 225 20.03 -4.66 -0.87
CA LEU A 225 19.39 -5.62 0.00
C LEU A 225 20.03 -5.64 1.39
N ALA A 226 21.33 -5.89 1.45
CA ALA A 226 22.10 -5.99 2.68
C ALA A 226 23.50 -5.39 2.48
N GLN A 227 24.12 -4.93 3.56
CA GLN A 227 25.49 -4.41 3.56
C GLN A 227 26.24 -5.05 4.70
N ILE A 228 27.22 -5.90 4.37
CA ILE A 228 28.09 -6.55 5.35
C ILE A 228 29.02 -5.48 5.93
N LEU A 229 29.07 -5.45 7.25
CA LEU A 229 29.79 -4.46 8.02
C LEU A 229 31.20 -4.96 8.33
N ASP A 230 32.19 -4.09 8.14
CA ASP A 230 33.57 -4.33 8.56
C ASP A 230 33.81 -3.61 9.90
N TYR A 231 34.19 -4.37 10.93
CA TYR A 231 34.39 -3.83 12.27
C TYR A 231 35.56 -2.83 12.32
N GLU A 232 36.60 -3.03 11.50
CA GLU A 232 37.81 -2.20 11.52
C GLU A 232 37.55 -0.83 10.90
N GLN A 233 36.63 -0.76 9.95
CA GLN A 233 36.25 0.48 9.27
C GLN A 233 35.15 1.26 10.02
N LEU A 234 34.49 0.62 10.99
CA LEU A 234 33.41 1.21 11.77
C LEU A 234 33.94 2.06 12.93
N LYS A 235 33.80 3.38 12.81
CA LYS A 235 34.04 4.31 13.93
C LYS A 235 32.91 4.21 14.95
N ASP A 236 33.19 4.64 16.17
CA ASP A 236 32.16 4.71 17.19
C ASP A 236 31.10 5.74 16.83
N ALA A 237 29.84 5.35 17.02
CA ALA A 237 28.66 6.13 16.66
C ALA A 237 28.47 6.39 15.15
N ASP A 238 29.08 5.59 14.28
CA ASP A 238 28.77 5.59 12.85
C ASP A 238 27.31 5.24 12.60
N THR A 239 26.64 6.05 11.75
CA THR A 239 25.26 5.80 11.35
C THR A 239 25.18 4.77 10.25
N ILE A 240 24.75 3.57 10.63
CA ILE A 240 24.59 2.42 9.76
C ILE A 240 23.14 2.32 9.33
N ARG A 241 22.94 2.15 8.01
CA ARG A 241 21.61 1.91 7.44
C ARG A 241 21.40 0.40 7.28
N LEU A 242 20.63 -0.20 8.18
CA LEU A 242 20.19 -1.57 8.01
C LEU A 242 19.03 -1.60 7.02
N ARG A 243 19.36 -1.78 5.73
CA ARG A 243 18.38 -1.78 4.63
C ARG A 243 17.36 -2.90 4.76
N THR A 244 17.79 -4.09 5.17
CA THR A 244 16.92 -5.24 5.49
C THR A 244 15.87 -4.94 6.56
N MET A 245 16.18 -4.02 7.48
CA MET A 245 15.34 -3.67 8.63
C MET A 245 14.70 -2.28 8.49
N PHE A 246 14.90 -1.63 7.35
CA PHE A 246 14.51 -0.25 7.07
C PHE A 246 14.81 0.72 8.21
N SER A 247 15.95 0.56 8.88
CA SER A 247 16.31 1.30 10.07
C SER A 247 17.68 1.97 9.94
N LYS A 248 17.86 3.05 10.71
CA LYS A 248 19.15 3.69 10.93
C LYS A 248 19.55 3.49 12.37
N ILE A 249 20.73 2.93 12.57
CA ILE A 249 21.27 2.66 13.89
C ILE A 249 22.67 3.24 14.03
N ASN A 250 23.08 3.53 15.25
CA ASN A 250 24.49 3.73 15.60
C ASN A 250 24.97 2.52 16.39
N ILE A 251 26.20 2.11 16.12
CA ILE A 251 26.90 1.08 16.90
C ILE A 251 28.06 1.74 17.65
N SER A 252 28.19 1.41 18.92
CA SER A 252 29.31 1.82 19.77
C SER A 252 29.66 0.68 20.73
N GLY A 253 30.87 0.67 21.25
CA GLY A 253 31.28 -0.34 22.23
C GLY A 253 32.77 -0.57 22.28
N ASP A 254 33.18 -1.38 23.23
CA ASP A 254 34.56 -1.77 23.47
C ASP A 254 34.73 -3.30 23.30
N ASN A 255 35.79 -3.86 23.88
CA ASN A 255 36.11 -5.28 23.83
C ASN A 255 35.23 -6.16 24.74
N ALA A 256 34.41 -5.58 25.61
CA ALA A 256 33.59 -6.29 26.58
C ALA A 256 32.08 -5.99 26.45
N ARG A 257 31.72 -4.77 26.06
CA ARG A 257 30.35 -4.27 25.98
C ARG A 257 30.10 -3.57 24.66
N SER A 258 28.87 -3.63 24.20
CA SER A 258 28.46 -2.97 22.96
C SER A 258 27.02 -2.48 23.04
N GLU A 259 26.71 -1.49 22.21
CA GLU A 259 25.43 -0.81 22.21
C GLU A 259 24.95 -0.55 20.78
N ILE A 260 23.64 -0.67 20.60
CA ILE A 260 22.92 -0.21 19.41
C ILE A 260 22.02 0.94 19.83
N LYS A 261 22.18 2.10 19.20
CA LYS A 261 21.22 3.20 19.31
C LYS A 261 20.35 3.28 18.05
N LEU A 262 19.05 3.06 18.20
CA LEU A 262 18.08 3.17 17.11
C LEU A 262 17.74 4.65 16.87
N LEU A 263 18.14 5.17 15.71
CA LEU A 263 17.92 6.57 15.32
C LEU A 263 16.57 6.77 14.62
N SER A 264 16.28 5.93 13.64
CA SER A 264 15.04 6.01 12.87
C SER A 264 14.61 4.66 12.31
N LEU A 265 13.31 4.51 12.06
CA LEU A 265 12.74 3.31 11.45
C LEU A 265 11.68 3.69 10.41
N ASN A 266 11.65 2.99 9.29
CA ASN A 266 10.53 3.10 8.35
C ASN A 266 9.62 1.89 8.54
N ASN A 267 8.33 2.16 8.69
CA ASN A 267 7.33 1.09 8.76
C ASN A 267 6.10 1.49 7.94
N TYR A 268 5.39 0.48 7.43
CA TYR A 268 4.10 0.70 6.81
C TYR A 268 3.04 0.86 7.91
N VAL A 269 2.41 2.03 7.95
CA VAL A 269 1.37 2.34 8.94
C VAL A 269 0.03 2.32 8.24
N GLN A 270 -0.85 1.44 8.68
CA GLN A 270 -2.24 1.46 8.20
C GLN A 270 -2.96 2.65 8.85
N LEU A 271 -3.73 3.41 8.08
CA LEU A 271 -4.43 4.59 8.61
C LEU A 271 -5.41 4.24 9.74
N LYS A 272 -6.02 3.05 9.74
CA LYS A 272 -6.94 2.55 10.78
C LYS A 272 -6.27 1.83 11.97
N GLN A 273 -4.95 1.80 12.04
CA GLN A 273 -4.26 0.98 13.05
C GLN A 273 -4.39 1.58 14.46
N LYS A 274 -5.25 1.02 15.32
CA LYS A 274 -5.36 1.44 16.74
C LYS A 274 -4.03 1.29 17.50
N GLY A 275 -3.63 2.31 18.27
CA GLY A 275 -2.40 2.34 19.11
C GLY A 275 -1.24 3.16 18.52
N ASP A 276 -0.18 3.39 19.28
CA ASP A 276 0.99 4.13 18.77
C ASP A 276 1.71 3.32 17.68
N ALA A 277 1.73 3.85 16.47
CA ALA A 277 2.42 3.25 15.34
C ALA A 277 3.94 3.23 15.53
N ARG A 278 4.49 4.20 16.27
CA ARG A 278 5.91 4.29 16.61
C ARG A 278 6.30 3.16 17.55
N GLU A 279 5.58 2.96 18.64
CA GLU A 279 5.86 1.86 19.59
C GLU A 279 5.80 0.49 18.93
N ARG A 280 4.81 0.27 18.04
CA ARG A 280 4.73 -0.98 17.29
C ARG A 280 5.88 -1.17 16.33
N ALA A 281 6.28 -0.12 15.61
CA ALA A 281 7.43 -0.16 14.73
C ALA A 281 8.72 -0.51 15.52
N ILE A 282 8.89 0.08 16.72
CA ILE A 282 9.98 -0.26 17.64
C ILE A 282 9.86 -1.72 18.12
N GLY A 283 8.67 -2.19 18.49
CA GLY A 283 8.45 -3.57 18.95
C GLY A 283 8.74 -4.62 17.86
N ILE A 284 8.43 -4.31 16.59
CA ILE A 284 8.81 -5.15 15.45
C ILE A 284 10.34 -5.20 15.35
N PHE A 285 11.02 -4.06 15.39
CA PHE A 285 12.48 -4.01 15.38
C PHE A 285 13.09 -4.80 16.53
N GLU A 286 12.58 -4.67 17.75
CA GLU A 286 13.06 -5.41 18.91
C GLU A 286 12.89 -6.92 18.73
N ARG A 287 11.74 -7.35 18.20
CA ARG A 287 11.44 -8.77 17.97
C ARG A 287 12.31 -9.40 16.90
N TYR A 288 12.53 -8.71 15.79
CA TYR A 288 13.23 -9.27 14.62
C TYR A 288 14.72 -8.98 14.60
N VAL A 289 15.18 -7.90 15.25
CA VAL A 289 16.59 -7.50 15.29
C VAL A 289 17.19 -7.80 16.66
N ILE A 290 16.75 -7.10 17.70
CA ILE A 290 17.40 -7.15 19.01
C ILE A 290 17.32 -8.55 19.63
N LYS A 291 16.14 -9.19 19.58
CA LYS A 291 15.96 -10.55 20.12
C LYS A 291 16.78 -11.58 19.35
N LYS A 292 16.91 -11.44 18.02
CA LYS A 292 17.74 -12.34 17.21
C LYS A 292 19.23 -12.14 17.50
N ILE A 293 19.71 -10.89 17.57
CA ILE A 293 21.10 -10.57 17.95
C ILE A 293 21.46 -11.20 19.31
N ARG A 294 20.56 -11.13 20.30
CA ARG A 294 20.77 -11.77 21.61
C ARG A 294 20.85 -13.31 21.54
N LYS A 295 20.22 -13.91 20.53
CA LYS A 295 20.17 -15.37 20.34
C LYS A 295 21.38 -15.90 19.57
N TYR A 296 21.87 -15.18 18.55
CA TYR A 296 23.11 -15.58 17.86
C TYR A 296 24.25 -15.67 18.89
N GLY A 297 24.93 -16.81 18.98
CA GLY A 297 26.04 -17.01 19.94
C GLY A 297 25.64 -17.64 21.29
N LYS A 298 24.37 -18.03 21.48
CA LYS A 298 23.99 -19.12 22.39
C LYS A 298 23.87 -20.41 21.60
#